data_AF-A0A7W5Q5P0-F1
#
_entry.id   AF-A0A7W5Q5P0-F1
#
_cell.length_a   1.000
_cell.length_b   1.000
_cell.length_c   1.000
_cell.angle_alpha   90.00
_cell.angle_beta   90.00
_cell.angle_gamma   90.00
#
_symmetry.space_group_name_H-M   'P 1'
#
loop_
_entity.id
_entity.type
_entity.pdbx_description
1 polymer ?
#
loop_
_entity_poly.entity_id
_entity_poly.type
_entity_poly.pdbx_seq_one_letter_code
_entity_poly.pdbx_strand_id
1 'polypeptide(L)' 'MKAAEEAIVGGKFKPFAGEIKGQNGNVKVATGQELSENDIKGMAWLIKGVQGTVPRN' A
#
# COMPACT_ATOMS: atom_id res chain seq x y z
N MET A 1 11.71 4.46 20.08
CA MET A 1 10.90 4.42 18.84
C MET A 1 11.53 3.44 17.84
N LYS A 2 11.40 2.12 18.04
CA LYS A 2 12.00 1.09 17.13
C LYS A 2 11.06 -0.07 16.75
N ALA A 3 9.83 -0.09 17.26
CA ALA A 3 8.93 -1.23 17.09
C ALA A 3 8.43 -1.44 15.65
N ALA A 4 8.38 -0.38 14.84
CA ALA A 4 7.92 -0.47 13.45
C ALA A 4 8.98 -1.10 12.52
N GLU A 5 10.27 -0.79 12.74
CA GLU A 5 11.37 -1.33 11.91
C GLU A 5 11.48 -2.85 12.05
N GLU A 6 11.47 -3.38 13.29
CA GLU A 6 11.58 -4.83 13.51
C GLU A 6 10.38 -5.60 12.95
N ALA A 7 9.19 -5.00 13.00
CA ALA A 7 7.99 -5.60 12.44
C ALA A 7 8.05 -5.64 10.89
N ILE A 8 8.64 -4.63 10.26
CA ILE A 8 8.88 -4.59 8.80
C ILE A 8 9.99 -5.58 8.41
N VAL A 9 11.12 -5.58 9.12
CA VAL A 9 12.27 -6.49 8.87
C VAL A 9 11.87 -7.94 9.07
N GLY A 10 11.03 -8.24 10.06
CA GLY A 10 10.55 -9.59 10.34
C GLY A 10 9.47 -10.10 9.38
N GLY A 11 9.10 -9.32 8.35
CA GLY A 11 8.03 -9.68 7.39
C GLY A 11 6.62 -9.73 8.00
N LYS A 12 6.48 -9.32 9.28
CA LYS A 12 5.20 -9.27 10.01
C LYS A 12 4.39 -8.03 9.65
N PHE A 13 5.05 -6.96 9.22
CA PHE A 13 4.41 -5.72 8.83
C PHE A 13 4.59 -5.51 7.34
N LYS A 14 3.56 -5.88 6.58
CA LYS A 14 3.50 -5.59 5.16
C LYS A 14 2.80 -4.24 4.98
N PRO A 15 3.53 -3.17 4.61
CA PRO A 15 2.92 -1.85 4.42
C PRO A 15 1.84 -1.83 3.32
N PHE A 16 1.80 -2.87 2.48
CA PHE A 16 0.85 -3.05 1.39
C PHE A 16 -0.22 -4.13 1.65
N ALA A 17 -0.48 -4.47 2.92
CA ALA A 17 -1.60 -5.33 3.32
C ALA A 17 -2.91 -4.52 3.44
N GLY A 18 -4.02 -5.09 2.98
CA GLY A 18 -5.33 -4.45 2.98
C GLY A 18 -6.02 -4.42 4.35
N GLU A 19 -7.06 -3.60 4.55
CA GLU A 19 -7.83 -2.87 3.54
C GLU A 19 -7.19 -1.54 3.10
N ILE A 20 -6.67 -1.48 1.87
CA ILE A 20 -6.12 -0.24 1.29
C ILE A 20 -7.16 0.34 0.34
N LYS A 21 -7.56 1.57 0.61
CA LYS A 21 -8.43 2.35 -0.27
C LYS A 21 -7.61 3.28 -1.15
N GLY A 22 -7.87 3.27 -2.44
CA GLY A 22 -7.37 4.26 -3.37
C GLY A 22 -7.88 5.66 -3.04
N GLN A 23 -7.28 6.67 -3.65
CA GLN A 23 -7.59 8.09 -3.46
C GLN A 23 -9.08 8.41 -3.67
N ASN A 24 -9.73 7.67 -4.55
CA ASN A 24 -11.14 7.73 -4.91
C ASN A 24 -12.07 6.94 -3.96
N GLY A 25 -11.55 6.37 -2.87
CA GLY A 25 -12.32 5.57 -1.92
C GLY A 25 -12.59 4.13 -2.37
N ASN A 26 -12.11 3.73 -3.56
CA ASN A 26 -12.21 2.36 -4.04
C ASN A 26 -11.28 1.44 -3.25
N VAL A 27 -11.77 0.29 -2.78
CA VAL A 27 -10.94 -0.73 -2.17
C VAL A 27 -10.01 -1.31 -3.23
N LYS A 28 -8.71 -1.06 -3.10
CA LYS A 28 -7.66 -1.54 -3.99
C LYS A 28 -7.02 -2.83 -3.49
N VAL A 29 -6.97 -2.99 -2.18
CA VAL A 29 -6.52 -4.21 -1.52
C VAL A 29 -7.56 -4.53 -0.46
N ALA A 30 -8.20 -5.70 -0.55
CA ALA A 30 -9.19 -6.13 0.42
C ALA A 30 -8.54 -6.52 1.77
N THR A 31 -9.32 -6.52 2.84
CA THR A 31 -8.86 -6.96 4.17
C THR A 31 -8.24 -8.36 4.11
N GLY A 32 -7.01 -8.51 4.60
CA GLY A 32 -6.29 -9.79 4.58
C GLY A 32 -5.69 -10.18 3.23
N GLN A 33 -5.86 -9.35 2.19
CA GLN A 33 -5.10 -9.46 0.96
C GLN A 33 -3.84 -8.60 1.04
N GLU A 34 -2.82 -9.03 0.31
CA GLU A 34 -1.53 -8.36 0.23
C GLU A 34 -1.23 -8.15 -1.25
N LEU A 35 -0.76 -6.96 -1.62
CA LEU A 35 -0.32 -6.73 -2.99
C LEU A 35 0.90 -7.60 -3.30
N SER A 36 0.88 -8.25 -4.47
CA SER A 36 2.06 -8.96 -4.96
C SER A 36 3.17 -7.96 -5.32
N GLU A 37 4.43 -8.36 -5.31
CA GLU A 37 5.54 -7.48 -5.70
C GLU A 37 5.37 -6.88 -7.10
N ASN A 38 4.75 -7.63 -8.02
CA ASN A 38 4.46 -7.14 -9.37
C ASN A 38 3.41 -6.03 -9.35
N ASP A 39 2.37 -6.16 -8.52
CA ASP A 39 1.37 -5.12 -8.35
C ASP A 39 1.95 -3.87 -7.68
N ILE A 40 2.84 -4.06 -6.68
CA ILE A 40 3.56 -2.97 -6.01
C ILE A 40 4.44 -2.22 -7.03
N LYS A 41 5.21 -2.94 -7.86
CA LYS A 41 6.03 -2.35 -8.92
C LYS A 41 5.18 -1.60 -9.96
N GLY A 42 3.97 -2.08 -10.21
CA GLY A 42 2.99 -1.47 -11.11
C GLY A 42 2.04 -0.47 -10.46
N MET A 43 2.24 -0.07 -9.19
CA MET A 43 1.34 0.85 -8.49
C MET A 43 1.34 2.24 -9.16
N ALA A 44 0.40 2.45 -10.07
CA ALA A 44 0.14 3.73 -10.74
C ALA A 44 -1.01 4.50 -10.06
N TRP A 45 -1.27 4.27 -8.77
CA TRP A 45 -2.39 4.87 -8.04
C TRP A 45 -2.01 5.21 -6.61
N LEU A 46 -2.67 6.24 -6.06
CA LEU A 46 -2.41 6.75 -4.72
C LEU A 46 -3.51 6.31 -3.75
N ILE A 47 -3.19 6.22 -2.46
CA ILE A 47 -4.15 5.90 -1.40
C ILE A 47 -4.94 7.14 -0.97
N LYS A 48 -6.08 6.92 -0.32
CA LYS A 48 -6.86 8.00 0.31
C LYS A 48 -5.99 8.76 1.31
N GLY A 49 -5.89 10.08 1.14
CA GLY A 49 -5.09 10.97 2.00
C GLY A 49 -3.77 11.44 1.39
N VAL A 50 -3.32 10.84 0.28
CA VAL A 50 -2.18 11.37 -0.48
C VAL A 50 -2.70 12.45 -1.43
N GLN A 51 -2.21 13.68 -1.23
CA GLN A 51 -2.44 14.80 -2.16
C GLN A 51 -1.30 14.83 -3.18
N GLY A 52 -1.64 14.47 -4.41
CA GLY A 52 -0.72 14.31 -5.53
C GLY A 52 -1.45 13.60 -6.66
N THR A 53 -0.92 13.69 -7.87
CA THR A 53 -1.34 12.86 -9.01
C THR A 53 -0.12 12.07 -9.46
N VAL A 54 -0.31 10.81 -9.84
CA VAL A 54 0.78 10.02 -10.45
C VAL A 54 0.94 10.55 -11.88
N PRO A 55 2.08 11.19 -12.22
CA PRO A 55 2.30 11.63 -13.58
C PRO A 55 2.42 10.40 -14.49
N ARG A 56 1.52 10.29 -15.46
CA ARG A 56 1.67 9.39 -16.60
C ARG A 56 2.41 10.17 -17.68
N ASN A 57 3.69 9.85 -17.89
CA ASN A 57 4.39 10.23 -19.11
C ASN A 57 3.92 9.38 -20.29
#